data_AF-A0A9D5ST95-F1
#
_entry.id   AF-A0A9D5ST95-F1
#
_cell.length_a   1.000
_cell.length_b   1.000
_cell.length_c   1.000
_cell.angle_alpha   90.00
_cell.angle_beta   90.00
_cell.angle_gamma   90.00
#
_symmetry.space_group_name_H-M   'P 1'
#
loop_
_entity.id
_entity.type
_entity.pdbx_description
1 polymer ?
#
loop_
_entity_poly.entity_id
_entity_poly.type
_entity_poly.pdbx_seq_one_letter_code
_entity_poly.pdbx_strand_id
1 'polypeptide(L)'
;LRYFRDEYIAHIVDKKCPAGVCKKLIHFEINKDKCLGCGVCAKKCPVGAIQRTDYIAPGKKLAAFAIDASKCVKCGACIESCKFKAIHK
;
A
#
# COMPACT_ATOMS: atom_id res chain seq x y z
N LEU A 1 -29.44 0.06 26.83
CA LEU A 1 -28.88 1.18 26.03
C LEU A 1 -27.78 1.90 26.83
N ARG A 2 -26.76 1.18 27.29
CA ARG A 2 -25.85 1.64 28.35
C ARG A 2 -24.36 1.44 28.04
N TYR A 3 -23.96 1.42 26.76
CA TYR A 3 -22.58 1.15 26.35
C TYR A 3 -22.19 1.81 25.02
N PHE A 4 -22.40 3.13 24.87
CA PHE A 4 -22.00 3.83 23.65
C PHE A 4 -21.36 5.21 23.89
N ARG A 5 -20.94 5.51 25.12
CA ARG A 5 -20.40 6.84 25.46
C ARG A 5 -18.88 6.92 25.46
N ASP A 6 -18.20 5.83 25.76
CA ASP A 6 -16.75 5.84 25.90
C ASP A 6 -16.01 5.72 24.55
N GLU A 7 -16.57 4.97 23.60
CA GLU A 7 -15.99 4.86 22.24
C GLU A 7 -16.07 6.17 21.45
N TYR A 8 -17.10 7.00 21.69
CA TYR A 8 -17.32 8.25 20.96
C TYR A 8 -16.24 9.31 21.29
N ILE A 9 -15.78 9.36 22.54
CA ILE A 9 -14.82 10.37 23.01
C ILE A 9 -13.40 10.06 22.51
N ALA A 10 -12.99 8.78 22.50
CA ALA A 10 -11.67 8.36 22.02
C ALA A 10 -11.41 8.67 20.53
N HIS A 11 -12.48 8.72 19.72
CA HIS A 11 -12.37 9.03 18.29
C HIS A 11 -12.23 10.53 18.00
N ILE A 12 -12.84 11.40 18.80
CA ILE A 12 -12.95 12.84 18.52
C ILE A 12 -11.79 13.63 19.14
N VAL A 13 -11.29 13.22 20.32
CA VAL A 13 -10.25 13.97 21.05
C VAL A 13 -8.84 13.42 20.76
N ASP A 14 -8.64 12.11 20.90
CA ASP A 14 -7.29 11.51 20.90
C ASP A 14 -6.77 11.07 19.52
N LYS A 15 -7.61 11.08 18.47
CA LYS A 15 -7.28 10.60 17.11
C LYS A 15 -6.58 9.22 17.07
N LYS A 16 -6.77 8.39 18.10
CA LYS A 16 -6.18 7.06 18.22
C LYS A 16 -7.31 6.08 18.48
N CYS A 17 -7.41 5.05 17.64
CA CYS A 17 -8.35 3.95 17.89
C CYS A 17 -7.60 2.80 18.58
N PRO A 18 -7.90 2.52 19.87
CA PRO A 18 -7.23 1.48 20.67
C PRO A 18 -7.63 0.05 20.27
N ALA A 19 -8.64 -0.11 19.42
CA ALA A 19 -9.09 -1.41 18.88
C ALA A 19 -8.14 -1.98 17.80
N GLY A 20 -7.06 -1.28 17.42
CA GLY A 20 -6.08 -1.77 16.45
C GLY A 20 -6.57 -1.85 15.00
N VAL A 21 -7.79 -1.40 14.73
CA VAL A 21 -8.43 -1.39 13.39
C VAL A 21 -7.89 -0.27 12.50
N CYS A 22 -7.00 0.57 13.03
CA CYS A 22 -6.40 1.70 12.33
C CYS A 22 -5.46 1.23 11.20
N LYS A 23 -6.02 1.00 10.00
CA LYS A 23 -5.30 0.81 8.72
C LYS A 23 -4.33 1.94 8.34
N LYS A 24 -4.22 2.99 9.16
CA LYS A 24 -3.49 4.23 8.87
C LYS A 24 -1.97 4.07 8.75
N LEU A 25 -1.38 2.97 9.25
CA LEU A 25 0.09 2.84 9.35
C LEU A 25 0.75 1.86 8.36
N ILE A 26 -0.01 1.14 7.53
CA ILE A 26 0.59 0.18 6.58
C ILE A 26 1.17 0.96 5.39
N HIS A 27 2.42 0.70 5.00
CA HIS A 27 3.04 1.37 3.85
C HIS A 27 3.57 0.35 2.85
N PHE A 28 2.99 0.34 1.65
CA PHE A 28 3.43 -0.57 0.61
C PHE A 28 4.54 0.03 -0.22
N GLU A 29 5.68 -0.65 -0.28
CA GLU A 29 6.84 -0.27 -1.09
C GLU A 29 7.21 -1.36 -2.08
N ILE A 30 7.66 -0.96 -3.26
CA ILE A 30 8.15 -1.88 -4.29
C ILE A 30 9.68 -1.86 -4.26
N ASN A 31 10.29 -3.01 -4.01
CA ASN A 31 11.72 -3.21 -4.19
C ASN A 31 12.03 -3.15 -5.70
N LYS A 32 12.67 -2.07 -6.12
CA LYS A 32 12.96 -1.77 -7.52
C LYS A 32 13.88 -2.81 -8.16
N ASP A 33 14.83 -3.36 -7.40
CA ASP A 33 15.78 -4.38 -7.89
C ASP A 33 15.09 -5.72 -8.14
N LYS A 34 14.11 -6.09 -7.30
CA LYS A 34 13.31 -7.30 -7.48
C LYS A 34 12.16 -7.13 -8.47
N CYS A 35 11.68 -5.90 -8.68
CA CYS A 35 10.59 -5.62 -9.61
C CYS A 35 10.98 -5.89 -11.07
N LEU A 36 10.19 -6.70 -11.79
CA LEU A 36 10.42 -7.01 -13.21
C LEU A 36 9.75 -6.03 -14.17
N GLY A 37 9.04 -5.02 -13.66
CA GLY A 37 8.34 -4.07 -14.51
C GLY A 37 7.12 -4.65 -15.26
N CYS A 38 6.55 -5.77 -14.80
CA CYS A 38 5.43 -6.44 -15.49
C CYS A 38 4.11 -5.65 -15.48
N GLY A 39 3.97 -4.65 -14.59
CA GLY A 39 2.80 -3.76 -14.52
C GLY A 39 1.50 -4.37 -14.00
N VAL A 40 1.49 -5.64 -13.58
CA VAL A 40 0.28 -6.31 -13.03
C VAL A 40 -0.23 -5.62 -11.77
N CYS A 41 0.68 -5.20 -10.88
CA CYS A 41 0.32 -4.48 -9.66
C CYS A 41 -0.41 -3.15 -9.96
N ALA A 42 0.05 -2.40 -10.98
CA ALA A 42 -0.59 -1.16 -11.39
C ALA A 42 -1.98 -1.38 -11.96
N LYS A 43 -2.17 -2.41 -12.80
CA LYS A 43 -3.50 -2.79 -13.32
C LYS A 43 -4.48 -3.22 -12.23
N LYS A 44 -4.00 -3.91 -11.18
CA LYS A 44 -4.83 -4.33 -10.05
C LYS A 44 -5.09 -3.23 -9.03
N CYS A 45 -4.43 -2.08 -9.13
CA CYS A 45 -4.61 -1.01 -8.17
C CYS A 45 -5.95 -0.30 -8.42
N PRO A 46 -6.94 -0.38 -7.51
CA PRO A 46 -8.27 0.19 -7.75
C PRO A 46 -8.27 1.72 -7.81
N VAL A 47 -7.23 2.35 -7.27
CA VAL A 47 -7.07 3.81 -7.16
C VAL A 47 -5.94 4.35 -8.05
N GLY A 48 -5.31 3.50 -8.86
CA GLY A 48 -4.21 3.91 -9.74
C GLY A 48 -3.01 4.52 -9.01
N ALA A 49 -2.74 4.11 -7.76
CA ALA A 49 -1.65 4.65 -6.95
C ALA A 49 -0.25 4.15 -7.37
N ILE A 50 -0.13 3.32 -8.40
CA ILE A 50 1.15 2.71 -8.79
C ILE A 50 1.57 3.25 -10.15
N GLN A 51 2.76 3.83 -10.21
CA GLN A 51 3.30 4.47 -11.41
C GLN A 51 4.61 3.82 -11.83
N ARG A 52 4.92 3.90 -13.13
CA ARG A 52 6.18 3.42 -13.67
C ARG A 52 7.27 4.44 -13.34
N THR A 53 8.42 3.96 -12.89
CA THR A 53 9.60 4.79 -12.62
C THR A 53 10.53 4.78 -13.84
N ASP A 54 11.58 5.60 -13.79
CA ASP A 54 12.65 5.60 -14.79
C ASP A 54 13.79 4.63 -14.46
N TYR A 55 13.77 4.04 -13.27
CA TYR A 55 14.81 3.12 -12.82
C TYR A 55 14.62 1.72 -13.42
N ILE A 56 15.65 1.23 -14.09
CA ILE A 56 15.73 -0.13 -14.62
C ILE A 56 16.82 -0.85 -13.84
N ALA A 57 16.45 -1.94 -13.15
CA ALA A 57 17.42 -2.70 -12.38
C ALA A 57 18.43 -3.41 -13.31
N PRO A 58 19.66 -3.66 -12.84
CA PRO A 58 20.68 -4.37 -13.61
C PRO A 58 20.16 -5.75 -14.07
N GLY A 59 20.31 -6.05 -15.36
CA GLY A 59 19.84 -7.31 -15.95
C GLY A 59 18.34 -7.34 -16.29
N LYS A 60 17.63 -6.21 -16.18
CA LYS A 60 16.21 -6.11 -16.57
C LYS A 60 16.02 -5.19 -17.76
N LYS A 61 14.98 -5.48 -18.55
CA LYS A 61 14.60 -4.70 -19.75
C LYS A 61 13.53 -3.66 -19.48
N LEU A 62 12.82 -3.77 -18.36
CA LEU A 62 11.67 -2.92 -18.04
C LEU A 62 11.93 -2.14 -16.76
N ALA A 63 11.42 -0.91 -16.73
CA ALA A 63 11.54 -0.06 -15.57
C ALA A 63 10.64 -0.53 -14.41
N ALA A 64 11.13 -0.33 -13.19
CA ALA A 64 10.41 -0.70 -11.98
C ALA A 64 9.16 0.18 -11.78
N PHE A 65 8.23 -0.31 -10.97
CA PHE A 65 7.08 0.47 -10.52
C PHE A 65 7.32 1.02 -9.11
N ALA A 66 6.71 2.14 -8.79
CA ALA A 66 6.66 2.72 -7.45
C ALA A 66 5.22 2.98 -7.02
N ILE A 67 4.96 2.87 -5.71
CA ILE A 67 3.66 3.13 -5.12
C ILE A 67 3.67 4.54 -4.54
N ASP A 68 2.68 5.33 -4.92
CA ASP A 68 2.39 6.64 -4.34
C ASP A 68 1.66 6.42 -3.00
N ALA A 69 2.38 6.67 -1.90
CA ALA A 69 1.86 6.55 -0.54
C ALA A 69 0.62 7.40 -0.30
N SER A 70 0.53 8.56 -0.97
CA SER A 70 -0.53 9.55 -0.77
C SER A 70 -1.84 9.09 -1.39
N LYS A 71 -1.77 8.35 -2.51
CA LYS A 71 -2.93 7.78 -3.20
C LYS A 71 -3.28 6.38 -2.74
N CYS A 72 -2.35 5.68 -2.08
CA CYS A 72 -2.53 4.29 -1.70
C CYS A 72 -3.59 4.15 -0.58
N VAL A 73 -4.70 3.50 -0.91
CA VAL A 73 -5.75 3.10 0.04
C VAL A 73 -5.41 1.83 0.83
N LYS A 74 -4.17 1.34 0.69
CA LYS A 74 -3.61 0.21 1.47
C LYS A 74 -4.46 -1.07 1.36
N CYS A 75 -5.01 -1.33 0.18
CA CYS A 75 -5.90 -2.47 -0.06
C CYS A 75 -5.19 -3.83 -0.16
N GLY A 76 -3.87 -3.85 -0.33
CA GLY A 76 -3.09 -5.11 -0.44
C GLY A 76 -3.14 -5.81 -1.80
N ALA A 77 -3.96 -5.36 -2.76
CA ALA A 77 -4.06 -6.03 -4.07
C ALA A 77 -2.72 -6.13 -4.84
N CYS A 78 -1.81 -5.19 -4.60
CA CYS A 78 -0.49 -5.18 -5.21
C CYS A 78 0.40 -6.33 -4.72
N ILE A 79 0.42 -6.62 -3.41
CA ILE A 79 1.29 -7.67 -2.85
C ILE A 79 0.79 -9.06 -3.26
N GLU A 80 -0.53 -9.27 -3.28
CA GLU A 80 -1.15 -10.54 -3.69
C GLU A 80 -0.93 -10.84 -5.17
N SER A 81 -0.89 -9.80 -6.02
CA SER A 81 -0.67 -9.97 -7.46
C SER A 81 0.80 -10.11 -7.85
N CYS A 82 1.73 -9.80 -6.95
CA CYS A 82 3.14 -9.83 -7.25
C CYS A 82 3.72 -11.25 -7.12
N LYS A 83 3.79 -11.98 -8.25
CA LYS A 83 4.42 -13.31 -8.32
C LYS A 83 5.90 -13.32 -7.89
N PHE A 84 6.58 -12.19 -8.05
CA PHE A 84 8.01 -12.04 -7.75
C PHE A 84 8.29 -11.61 -6.30
N LYS A 85 7.23 -11.46 -5.48
CA LYS A 85 7.33 -11.02 -4.08
C LYS A 85 8.22 -9.77 -3.92
N ALA A 86 8.11 -8.84 -4.86
CA ALA A 86 8.90 -7.62 -4.93
C ALA A 86 8.27 -6.45 -4.15
N ILE A 87 7.20 -6.68 -3.41
CA ILE A 87 6.44 -5.65 -2.68
C ILE A 87 6.46 -5.98 -1.18
N HIS A 88 6.79 -4.99 -0.36
CA HIS A 88 6.86 -5.07 1.09
C HIS A 88 5.85 -4.11 1.73
N LYS A 89 5.50 -4.33 3.00
CA LYS A 89 4.46 -3.59 3.75
C LYS A 89 5.01 -3.07 5.08
#